data_AF-A0A7V9L3J6-F1
#
_entry.id   AF-A0A7V9L3J6-F1
#
_cell.length_a   1.000
_cell.length_b   1.000
_cell.length_c   1.000
_cell.angle_alpha   90.00
_cell.angle_beta   90.00
_cell.angle_gamma   90.00
#
_symmetry.space_group_name_H-M   'P 1'
#
loop_
_entity.id
_entity.type
_entity.pdbx_description
1 polymer ?
#
loop_
_entity_poly.entity_id
_entity_poly.type
_entity_poly.pdbx_seq_one_letter_code
_entity_poly.pdbx_strand_id
1 'polypeptide(L)'
;MNFDARLLTTFQAIHAKPSPAEASAIIDVARLAAAADKRSDIAETMVLIGISHMICEMAGIQDLDLSHKIDANRLLSIGEHLVPNGARELAFACAYLVVFQDLDLTPEEKQLIDALPGALVLDPDRAKQLGTEMEALVRSSRG
;
A
#
# COMPACT_ATOMS: atom_id res chain seq x y z
N MET A 1 15.30 -11.33 13.09
CA MET A 1 14.65 -10.00 13.07
C MET A 1 13.28 -10.23 12.45
N ASN A 2 12.19 -9.89 13.15
CA ASN A 2 10.82 -10.19 12.70
C ASN A 2 10.54 -9.47 11.37
N PHE A 3 9.80 -10.10 10.44
CA PHE A 3 9.45 -9.54 9.12
C PHE A 3 8.77 -8.17 9.28
N ASP A 4 7.83 -8.08 10.22
CA ASP A 4 7.09 -6.85 10.54
C ASP A 4 8.01 -5.69 10.92
N ALA A 5 9.08 -5.96 11.68
CA ALA A 5 10.01 -4.91 12.09
C ALA A 5 10.84 -4.36 10.91
N ARG A 6 11.21 -5.21 9.95
CA ARG A 6 11.89 -4.79 8.72
C ARG A 6 10.94 -4.03 7.81
N LEU A 7 9.69 -4.48 7.71
CA LEU A 7 8.66 -3.83 6.93
C LEU A 7 8.34 -2.43 7.47
N LEU A 8 8.12 -2.31 8.78
CA LEU A 8 7.90 -1.02 9.45
C LEU A 8 9.10 -0.07 9.25
N THR A 9 10.32 -0.57 9.40
CA THR A 9 11.54 0.24 9.14
C THR A 9 11.58 0.74 7.69
N THR A 10 11.19 -0.10 6.74
CA THR A 10 11.15 0.27 5.32
C THR A 10 10.08 1.32 5.06
N PHE A 11 8.88 1.15 5.61
CA PHE A 11 7.80 2.14 5.50
C PHE A 11 8.20 3.49 6.11
N GLN A 12 8.83 3.49 7.27
CA GLN A 12 9.34 4.71 7.90
C GLN A 12 10.43 5.40 7.07
N ALA A 13 11.26 4.63 6.34
CA ALA A 13 12.25 5.20 5.44
C ALA A 13 11.62 5.86 4.20
N ILE A 14 10.44 5.37 3.75
CA ILE A 14 9.68 5.97 2.65
C ILE A 14 8.95 7.23 3.14
N HIS A 15 8.20 7.13 4.24
CA HIS A 15 7.47 8.25 4.83
C HIS A 15 7.36 8.08 6.34
N ALA A 16 8.20 8.81 7.08
CA ALA A 16 8.41 8.56 8.51
C ALA A 16 7.17 8.85 9.40
N LYS A 17 6.34 9.82 9.02
CA LYS A 17 5.24 10.30 9.86
C LYS A 17 4.03 10.74 9.03
N PRO A 18 3.22 9.79 8.54
CA PRO A 18 1.96 10.10 7.89
C PRO A 18 1.03 10.86 8.84
N SER A 19 0.31 11.85 8.31
CA SER A 19 -0.85 12.42 8.98
C SER A 19 -2.02 11.42 8.98
N PRO A 20 -3.05 11.59 9.84
CA PRO A 20 -4.22 10.72 9.81
C PRO A 20 -4.94 10.68 8.45
N ALA A 21 -4.97 11.81 7.73
CA ALA A 21 -5.55 11.87 6.39
C ALA A 21 -4.71 11.09 5.36
N GLU A 22 -3.38 11.20 5.44
CA GLU A 22 -2.46 10.42 4.60
C GLU A 22 -2.58 8.92 4.91
N ALA A 23 -2.60 8.54 6.19
CA ALA A 23 -2.77 7.15 6.61
C ALA A 23 -4.05 6.54 6.03
N SER A 24 -5.16 7.27 6.11
CA SER A 24 -6.43 6.87 5.52
C SER A 24 -6.34 6.72 4.00
N ALA A 25 -5.69 7.66 3.30
CA ALA A 25 -5.51 7.60 1.86
C ALA A 25 -4.60 6.44 1.42
N ILE A 26 -3.49 6.19 2.13
CA ILE A 26 -2.55 5.09 1.89
C ILE A 26 -3.28 3.74 2.02
N ILE A 27 -4.05 3.56 3.09
CA ILE A 27 -4.81 2.33 3.31
C ILE A 27 -5.90 2.16 2.26
N ASP A 28 -6.57 3.23 1.84
CA ASP A 28 -7.57 3.14 0.78
C ASP A 28 -6.94 2.73 -0.56
N VAL A 29 -5.73 3.19 -0.88
CA VAL A 29 -4.99 2.70 -2.06
C VAL A 29 -4.68 1.20 -1.94
N ALA A 30 -4.27 0.73 -0.77
CA ALA A 30 -4.02 -0.69 -0.54
C ALA A 30 -5.30 -1.54 -0.62
N ARG A 31 -6.42 -1.03 -0.09
CA ARG A 31 -7.75 -1.66 -0.19
C ARG A 31 -8.26 -1.74 -1.62
N LEU A 32 -8.02 -0.70 -2.43
CA LEU A 32 -8.32 -0.73 -3.87
C LEU A 32 -7.54 -1.86 -4.55
N ALA A 33 -6.28 -2.02 -4.17
CA ALA A 33 -5.41 -3.06 -4.71
C ALA A 33 -5.90 -4.46 -4.35
N ALA A 34 -6.25 -4.71 -3.09
CA ALA A 34 -6.88 -5.96 -2.65
C ALA A 34 -8.21 -6.28 -3.37
N ALA A 35 -8.89 -5.27 -3.90
CA ALA A 35 -10.20 -5.43 -4.55
C ALA A 35 -10.11 -5.50 -6.08
N ALA A 36 -8.92 -5.47 -6.67
CA ALA A 36 -8.71 -5.32 -8.11
C ALA A 36 -9.35 -6.46 -8.93
N ASP A 37 -9.20 -7.69 -8.48
CA ASP A 37 -9.71 -8.89 -9.16
C ASP A 37 -11.11 -9.34 -8.66
N LYS A 38 -11.69 -8.58 -7.73
CA LYS A 38 -12.97 -8.84 -7.03
C LYS A 38 -12.99 -10.15 -6.22
N ARG A 39 -11.83 -10.73 -5.92
CA ARG A 39 -11.69 -11.97 -5.15
C ARG A 39 -10.61 -11.82 -4.09
N SER A 40 -10.82 -10.89 -3.16
CA SER A 40 -9.91 -10.75 -2.04
C SER A 40 -9.83 -12.06 -1.25
N ASP A 41 -8.63 -12.64 -1.17
CA ASP A 41 -8.41 -13.86 -0.42
C ASP A 41 -8.08 -13.56 1.06
N ILE A 42 -8.03 -14.62 1.89
CA ILE A 42 -7.73 -14.48 3.32
C ILE A 42 -6.30 -13.94 3.53
N ALA A 43 -5.35 -14.31 2.68
CA ALA A 43 -3.95 -13.91 2.83
C ALA A 43 -3.77 -12.41 2.54
N GLU A 44 -4.35 -11.90 1.45
CA GLU A 44 -4.39 -10.48 1.11
C GLU A 44 -5.06 -9.66 2.21
N THR A 45 -6.19 -10.15 2.74
CA THR A 45 -6.90 -9.51 3.83
C THR A 45 -6.02 -9.40 5.08
N MET A 46 -5.28 -10.47 5.43
CA MET A 46 -4.38 -10.46 6.58
C MET A 46 -3.20 -9.51 6.38
N VAL A 47 -2.64 -9.43 5.17
CA VAL A 47 -1.58 -8.46 4.83
C VAL A 47 -2.12 -7.04 4.95
N LEU A 48 -3.30 -6.78 4.42
CA LEU A 48 -3.95 -5.48 4.48
C LEU A 48 -4.23 -5.04 5.93
N ILE A 49 -4.65 -5.96 6.80
CA ILE A 49 -4.82 -5.69 8.25
C ILE A 49 -3.46 -5.33 8.88
N GLY A 50 -2.41 -6.11 8.59
CA GLY A 50 -1.06 -5.84 9.10
C GLY A 50 -0.53 -4.48 8.66
N ILE A 51 -0.67 -4.15 7.37
CA ILE A 51 -0.32 -2.83 6.81
C ILE A 51 -1.13 -1.74 7.50
N SER A 52 -2.44 -1.91 7.65
CA SER A 52 -3.31 -0.92 8.29
C SER A 52 -2.85 -0.59 9.70
N HIS A 53 -2.54 -1.61 10.52
CA HIS A 53 -2.00 -1.40 11.86
C HIS A 53 -0.67 -0.64 11.84
N MET A 54 0.27 -1.02 10.97
CA MET A 54 1.57 -0.33 10.87
C MET A 54 1.41 1.14 10.45
N ILE A 55 0.56 1.42 9.48
CA ILE A 55 0.31 2.80 9.02
C ILE A 55 -0.40 3.63 10.11
N CYS A 56 -1.37 3.05 10.82
CA CYS A 56 -2.00 3.69 11.98
C CYS A 56 -0.98 4.00 13.09
N GLU A 57 -0.09 3.06 13.41
CA GLU A 57 0.99 3.25 14.37
C GLU A 57 1.92 4.40 13.95
N MET A 58 2.34 4.42 12.67
CA MET A 58 3.18 5.50 12.12
C MET A 58 2.50 6.87 12.17
N ALA A 59 1.17 6.91 12.03
CA ALA A 59 0.38 8.14 12.14
C ALA A 59 0.01 8.52 13.57
N GLY A 60 0.32 7.68 14.56
CA GLY A 60 -0.03 7.90 15.97
C GLY A 60 -1.53 7.84 16.23
N ILE A 61 -2.27 7.05 15.45
CA ILE A 61 -3.72 6.83 15.61
C ILE A 61 -3.98 5.37 15.99
N GLN A 62 -5.05 5.13 16.74
CA GLN A 62 -5.36 3.80 17.24
C GLN A 62 -6.00 2.91 16.18
N ASP A 63 -6.90 3.48 15.38
CA ASP A 63 -7.60 2.78 14.31
C ASP A 63 -8.14 3.79 13.29
N LEU A 64 -8.50 3.30 12.11
CA LEU A 64 -9.18 4.06 11.07
C LEU A 64 -10.56 3.46 10.81
N ASP A 65 -11.55 4.32 10.64
CA ASP A 65 -12.84 3.87 10.13
C ASP A 65 -12.67 3.51 8.65
N LEU A 66 -12.70 2.21 8.36
CA LEU A 66 -12.63 1.64 7.00
C LEU A 66 -14.00 1.16 6.51
N SER A 67 -15.09 1.52 7.22
CA SER A 67 -16.45 1.10 6.85
C SER A 67 -16.95 1.75 5.56
N HIS A 68 -16.31 2.84 5.12
CA HIS A 68 -16.63 3.48 3.85
C HIS A 68 -16.27 2.58 2.67
N LYS A 69 -17.13 2.61 1.66
CA LYS A 69 -16.84 2.02 0.36
C LYS A 69 -15.81 2.87 -0.37
N ILE A 70 -14.89 2.20 -1.05
CA ILE A 70 -14.00 2.86 -2.00
C ILE A 70 -14.78 3.01 -3.30
N ASP A 71 -15.19 4.24 -3.58
CA ASP A 71 -15.87 4.63 -4.82
C ASP A 71 -15.02 5.63 -5.62
N ALA A 72 -15.50 5.99 -6.81
CA ALA A 72 -14.80 6.90 -7.71
C ALA A 72 -14.54 8.29 -7.08
N ASN A 73 -15.42 8.77 -6.19
CA ASN A 73 -15.22 10.04 -5.50
C ASN A 73 -14.11 9.92 -4.47
N ARG A 74 -14.06 8.78 -3.75
CA ARG A 74 -12.98 8.50 -2.81
C ARG A 74 -11.63 8.44 -3.52
N LEU A 75 -11.56 7.78 -4.67
CA LEU A 75 -10.34 7.73 -5.50
C LEU A 75 -9.80 9.12 -5.88
N LEU A 76 -10.69 10.05 -6.24
CA LEU A 76 -10.29 11.44 -6.53
C LEU A 76 -9.75 12.13 -5.27
N SER A 77 -10.41 11.95 -4.13
CA SER A 77 -9.97 12.57 -2.85
C SER A 77 -8.65 12.00 -2.32
N ILE A 78 -8.32 10.74 -2.62
CA ILE A 78 -7.05 10.13 -2.24
C ILE A 78 -5.88 10.93 -2.82
N GLY A 79 -5.97 11.34 -4.10
CA GLY A 79 -4.92 12.12 -4.75
C GLY A 79 -4.65 13.48 -4.10
N GLU A 80 -5.68 14.10 -3.52
CA GLU A 80 -5.58 15.40 -2.81
C GLU A 80 -4.88 15.28 -1.46
N HIS A 81 -4.98 14.11 -0.81
CA HIS A 81 -4.42 13.87 0.52
C HIS A 81 -3.02 13.24 0.49
N LEU A 82 -2.58 12.69 -0.64
CA LEU A 82 -1.24 12.16 -0.81
C LEU A 82 -0.25 13.26 -1.21
N VAL A 83 -0.01 14.20 -0.30
CA VAL A 83 0.98 15.28 -0.44
C VAL A 83 1.72 15.37 0.89
N PRO A 84 3.01 14.97 0.98
CA PRO A 84 4.09 15.03 -0.03
C PRO A 84 4.41 13.70 -0.74
N ASN A 85 5.45 13.68 -1.59
CA ASN A 85 5.88 12.51 -2.38
C ASN A 85 6.00 11.21 -1.55
N GLY A 86 6.47 11.29 -0.31
CA GLY A 86 6.59 10.12 0.57
C GLY A 86 5.26 9.40 0.80
N ALA A 87 4.15 10.12 0.95
CA ALA A 87 2.84 9.50 1.14
C ALA A 87 2.40 8.71 -0.10
N ARG A 88 2.69 9.22 -1.31
CA ARG A 88 2.41 8.55 -2.59
C ARG A 88 3.25 7.29 -2.76
N GLU A 89 4.54 7.39 -2.45
CA GLU A 89 5.47 6.26 -2.50
C GLU A 89 5.05 5.16 -1.52
N LEU A 90 4.63 5.54 -0.31
CA LEU A 90 4.16 4.60 0.69
C LEU A 90 2.84 3.96 0.28
N ALA A 91 1.90 4.73 -0.28
CA ALA A 91 0.65 4.20 -0.84
C ALA A 91 0.92 3.16 -1.93
N PHE A 92 1.86 3.45 -2.85
CA PHE A 92 2.29 2.51 -3.88
C PHE A 92 2.91 1.25 -3.27
N ALA A 93 3.84 1.39 -2.34
CA ALA A 93 4.50 0.26 -1.68
C ALA A 93 3.50 -0.66 -0.95
N CYS A 94 2.53 -0.07 -0.25
CA CYS A 94 1.47 -0.83 0.42
C CYS A 94 0.58 -1.58 -0.57
N ALA A 95 0.12 -0.93 -1.65
CA ALA A 95 -0.66 -1.59 -2.69
C ALA A 95 0.13 -2.71 -3.37
N TYR A 96 1.40 -2.49 -3.66
CA TYR A 96 2.27 -3.50 -4.25
C TYR A 96 2.36 -4.75 -3.36
N LEU A 97 2.58 -4.57 -2.05
CA LEU A 97 2.70 -5.71 -1.12
C LEU A 97 1.42 -6.54 -1.01
N VAL A 98 0.25 -5.88 -1.02
CA VAL A 98 -1.04 -6.57 -0.96
C VAL A 98 -1.19 -7.50 -2.16
N VAL A 99 -0.96 -6.96 -3.35
CA VAL A 99 -1.18 -7.66 -4.62
C VAL A 99 -0.08 -8.68 -4.91
N PHE A 100 1.15 -8.42 -4.46
CA PHE A 100 2.30 -9.30 -4.71
C PHE A 100 2.51 -10.36 -3.62
N GLN A 101 1.57 -10.51 -2.69
CA GLN A 101 1.74 -11.38 -1.52
C GLN A 101 1.85 -12.86 -1.91
N ASP A 102 1.07 -13.32 -2.90
CA ASP A 102 1.01 -14.73 -3.28
C ASP A 102 2.07 -15.13 -4.34
N LEU A 103 2.64 -14.14 -5.05
CA LEU A 103 3.53 -14.22 -6.21
C LEU A 103 2.84 -14.65 -7.52
N ASP A 104 1.52 -14.62 -7.59
CA ASP A 104 0.73 -14.99 -8.77
C ASP A 104 -0.25 -13.88 -9.17
N LEU A 105 0.28 -12.85 -9.83
CA LEU A 105 -0.52 -11.70 -10.27
C LEU A 105 -1.56 -12.09 -11.33
N THR A 106 -2.83 -11.83 -11.03
CA THR A 106 -3.89 -11.85 -12.04
C THR A 106 -3.69 -10.73 -13.09
N PRO A 107 -4.29 -10.83 -14.29
CA PRO A 107 -4.23 -9.76 -15.29
C PRO A 107 -4.75 -8.40 -14.77
N GLU A 108 -5.82 -8.43 -13.97
CA GLU A 108 -6.45 -7.25 -13.37
C GLU A 108 -5.52 -6.54 -12.38
N GLU A 109 -4.88 -7.31 -11.51
CA GLU A 109 -3.90 -6.84 -10.54
C GLU A 109 -2.65 -6.27 -11.21
N LYS A 110 -2.14 -6.97 -12.22
CA LYS A 110 -1.02 -6.49 -13.02
C LYS A 110 -1.35 -5.16 -13.69
N GLN A 111 -2.53 -5.06 -14.31
CA GLN A 111 -3.00 -3.83 -14.93
C GLN A 111 -3.09 -2.70 -13.90
N LEU A 112 -3.58 -2.98 -12.69
CA LEU A 112 -3.63 -2.00 -11.62
C LEU A 112 -2.23 -1.53 -11.22
N ILE A 113 -1.30 -2.45 -10.94
CA ILE A 113 0.07 -2.12 -10.53
C ILE A 113 0.81 -1.33 -11.63
N ASP A 114 0.60 -1.65 -12.90
CA ASP A 114 1.19 -0.91 -14.02
C ASP A 114 0.61 0.52 -14.13
N ALA A 115 -0.67 0.72 -13.80
CA ALA A 115 -1.34 2.02 -13.87
C ALA A 115 -1.11 2.90 -12.62
N LEU A 116 -0.87 2.28 -11.46
CA LEU A 116 -0.83 2.94 -10.16
C LEU A 116 0.27 4.01 -10.04
N PRO A 117 1.51 3.83 -10.52
CA PRO A 117 2.54 4.86 -10.50
C PRO A 117 2.10 6.15 -11.22
N GLY A 118 1.43 6.01 -12.37
CA GLY A 118 0.92 7.15 -13.13
C GLY A 118 -0.20 7.87 -12.38
N ALA A 119 -1.11 7.12 -11.76
CA ALA A 119 -2.20 7.69 -10.96
C ALA A 119 -1.69 8.42 -9.71
N LEU A 120 -0.62 7.89 -9.09
CA LEU A 120 0.02 8.48 -7.93
C LEU A 120 1.07 9.54 -8.30
N VAL A 121 1.26 9.83 -9.58
CA VAL A 121 2.24 10.82 -10.08
C VAL A 121 3.65 10.53 -9.52
N LEU A 122 4.03 9.25 -9.54
CA LEU A 122 5.36 8.81 -9.14
C LEU A 122 6.35 8.91 -10.29
N ASP A 123 7.60 9.19 -9.95
CA ASP A 123 8.70 9.03 -10.89
C ASP A 123 8.83 7.54 -11.29
N PRO A 124 8.95 7.21 -12.59
CA PRO A 124 8.98 5.82 -13.06
C PRO A 124 10.15 5.01 -12.49
N ASP A 125 11.34 5.61 -12.37
CA ASP A 125 12.52 4.92 -11.85
C ASP A 125 12.34 4.65 -10.35
N ARG A 126 11.77 5.61 -9.61
CA ARG A 126 11.44 5.43 -8.20
C ARG A 126 10.37 4.35 -7.98
N ALA A 127 9.31 4.34 -8.79
CA ALA A 127 8.26 3.32 -8.69
C ALA A 127 8.83 1.91 -8.94
N LYS A 128 9.71 1.76 -9.93
CA LYS A 128 10.41 0.49 -10.21
C LYS A 128 11.32 0.07 -9.05
N GLN A 129 12.05 1.02 -8.45
CA GLN A 129 12.88 0.76 -7.29
C GLN A 129 12.04 0.25 -6.11
N LEU A 130 10.94 0.94 -5.79
CA LEU A 130 10.02 0.56 -4.72
C LEU A 130 9.44 -0.83 -4.94
N GLY A 131 8.99 -1.14 -6.16
CA GLY A 131 8.52 -2.50 -6.49
C GLY A 131 9.59 -3.55 -6.23
N THR A 132 10.83 -3.31 -6.65
CA THR A 132 11.97 -4.23 -6.42
C THR A 132 12.25 -4.41 -4.92
N GLU A 133 12.19 -3.34 -4.13
CA GLU A 133 12.36 -3.39 -2.67
C GLU A 133 11.25 -4.21 -2.00
N MET A 134 9.99 -4.03 -2.40
CA MET A 134 8.85 -4.78 -1.87
C MET A 134 8.92 -6.26 -2.24
N GLU A 135 9.28 -6.61 -3.48
CA GLU A 135 9.47 -7.99 -3.90
C GLU A 135 10.54 -8.71 -3.07
N ALA A 136 11.66 -8.03 -2.81
CA ALA A 136 12.74 -8.57 -2.00
C ALA A 136 12.27 -8.86 -0.56
N LEU A 137 11.43 -7.98 0.00
CA LEU A 137 10.85 -8.19 1.32
C LEU A 137 9.94 -9.42 1.36
N VAL A 138 8.99 -9.55 0.43
CA VAL A 138 8.06 -10.70 0.36
C VAL A 138 8.82 -12.02 0.17
N ARG A 139 9.83 -12.05 -0.70
CA ARG A 139 10.64 -13.26 -0.89
C ARG A 139 11.41 -13.64 0.37
N SER A 140 11.86 -12.66 1.14
CA SER A 140 12.62 -12.91 2.38
C SER A 140 11.77 -13.38 3.57
N SER A 141 10.44 -13.24 3.52
CA SER A 141 9.54 -13.72 4.58
C SER A 141 9.11 -15.17 4.40
N ARG A 142 9.29 -15.72 3.20
CA ARG A 142 8.92 -17.10 2.83
C ARG A 142 10.05 -18.12 2.98
N GLY A 143 11.28 -17.67 3.24
CA GLY A 143 12.46 -18.52 3.44
C GLY A 143 12.81 -18.67 4.91
#